data_AF-A0A7W3Y711-F1
#
_entry.id   AF-A0A7W3Y711-F1
#
_cell.length_a   1.000
_cell.length_b   1.000
_cell.length_c   1.000
_cell.angle_alpha   90.00
_cell.angle_beta   90.00
_cell.angle_gamma   90.00
#
_symmetry.space_group_name_H-M   'P 1'
#
loop_
_entity.id
_entity.type
_entity.pdbx_description
1 polymer ?
#
loop_
_entity_poly.entity_id
_entity_poly.type
_entity_poly.pdbx_seq_one_letter_code
_entity_poly.pdbx_strand_id
1 'polypeptide(L)'
;MIEKLLEIGDGKLIVPLIVVSVGMALAKGLFSFSRSRSQDRKDFLDLFRAGNDETDLWITVSVRHVFGAYLPASLIRQLMSGPQPGRALLEVANAWDFIDMDDETGELFWRRKILRSVKARLVLIRVLAIVYFVLASISLFLAYLCLTGSFDGRTLWIAWAYVLLSGGVALGALMYGDNLRDAHKVVRRWLGMT
;
A
#
# COMPACT_ATOMS: atom_id res chain seq x y z
N MET A 1 -5.52 -5.38 35.88
CA MET A 1 -4.59 -4.46 35.18
C MET A 1 -5.34 -3.53 34.23
N ILE A 2 -6.30 -4.04 33.46
CA ILE A 2 -7.23 -3.24 32.63
C ILE A 2 -8.09 -2.30 33.48
N GLU A 3 -8.62 -2.76 34.62
CA GLU A 3 -9.41 -1.91 35.54
C GLU A 3 -8.60 -0.74 36.12
N LYS A 4 -7.33 -0.95 36.48
CA LYS A 4 -6.44 0.12 36.92
C LYS A 4 -6.12 1.14 35.81
N LEU A 5 -6.01 0.70 34.55
CA LEU A 5 -5.84 1.60 33.40
C LEU A 5 -7.12 2.39 33.09
N LEU A 6 -8.29 1.80 33.33
CA LEU A 6 -9.60 2.46 33.20
C LEU A 6 -9.84 3.50 34.30
N GLU A 7 -9.44 3.21 35.54
CA GLU A 7 -9.51 4.15 36.67
C GLU A 7 -8.52 5.33 36.51
N ILE A 8 -7.32 5.10 35.98
CA ILE A 8 -6.30 6.16 35.79
C ILE A 8 -6.70 7.15 34.67
N GLY A 9 -7.53 6.72 33.73
CA GLY A 9 -7.93 7.53 32.56
C GLY A 9 -9.31 8.15 32.64
N ASP A 10 -10.09 7.96 33.71
CA ASP A 10 -11.49 8.43 33.82
C ASP A 10 -12.34 8.10 32.58
N GLY A 11 -12.18 6.88 32.03
CA GLY A 11 -12.84 6.45 30.79
C GLY A 11 -12.31 7.08 29.48
N LYS A 12 -11.40 8.07 29.55
CA LYS A 12 -10.82 8.77 28.38
C LYS A 12 -9.89 7.88 27.55
N LEU A 13 -9.39 6.79 28.13
CA LEU A 13 -8.54 5.78 27.47
C LEU A 13 -9.32 4.69 26.72
N ILE A 14 -10.65 4.66 26.82
CA ILE A 14 -11.48 3.63 26.17
C ILE A 14 -11.34 3.71 24.64
N VAL A 15 -11.40 4.93 24.08
CA VAL A 15 -11.31 5.14 22.63
C VAL A 15 -9.97 4.65 22.03
N PRO A 16 -8.79 5.07 22.52
CA PRO A 16 -7.53 4.59 21.98
C PRO A 16 -7.33 3.07 22.20
N LEU A 17 -7.82 2.53 23.33
CA LEU A 17 -7.77 1.09 23.58
C LEU A 17 -8.57 0.29 22.56
N ILE A 18 -9.79 0.73 22.22
CA ILE A 18 -10.61 0.10 21.18
C ILE A 18 -9.91 0.18 19.83
N VAL A 19 -9.37 1.35 19.46
CA VAL A 19 -8.68 1.57 18.18
C VAL A 19 -7.47 0.64 18.04
N VAL A 20 -6.64 0.54 19.08
CA VAL A 20 -5.47 -0.37 19.08
C VAL A 20 -5.90 -1.83 18.99
N SER A 21 -6.94 -2.22 19.73
CA SER A 21 -7.44 -3.60 19.74
C SER A 21 -8.00 -4.02 18.37
N VAL A 22 -8.81 -3.15 17.75
CA VAL A 22 -9.35 -3.37 16.39
C VAL A 22 -8.23 -3.37 15.35
N GLY A 23 -7.29 -2.41 15.45
CA GLY A 23 -6.14 -2.35 14.55
C GLY A 23 -5.28 -3.60 14.60
N MET A 24 -5.05 -4.15 15.80
CA MET A 24 -4.25 -5.38 15.97
C MET A 24 -4.98 -6.62 15.45
N ALA A 25 -6.30 -6.70 15.61
CA ALA A 25 -7.12 -7.77 15.03
C ALA A 25 -7.10 -7.73 13.49
N LEU A 26 -7.25 -6.54 12.90
CA LEU A 26 -7.17 -6.33 11.44
C LEU A 26 -5.77 -6.65 10.90
N ALA A 27 -4.72 -6.18 11.56
CA ALA A 27 -3.34 -6.48 11.18
C ALA A 27 -3.08 -8.00 11.20
N LYS A 28 -3.52 -8.69 12.25
CA LYS A 28 -3.36 -10.14 12.37
C LYS A 28 -4.13 -10.90 11.27
N GLY A 29 -5.34 -10.44 10.93
CA GLY A 29 -6.10 -10.97 9.80
C GLY A 29 -5.36 -10.80 8.46
N LEU A 30 -4.80 -9.60 8.21
CA LEU A 30 -4.05 -9.30 7.00
C LEU A 30 -2.74 -10.10 6.89
N PHE A 31 -1.99 -10.23 7.98
CA PHE A 31 -0.73 -11.00 7.99
C PHE A 31 -0.95 -12.51 7.86
N SER A 32 -2.05 -13.05 8.42
CA SER A 32 -2.42 -14.46 8.23
C SER A 32 -2.69 -14.80 6.76
N PHE A 33 -3.17 -13.84 5.97
CA PHE A 33 -3.44 -14.02 4.55
C PHE A 33 -2.19 -13.91 3.67
N SER A 34 -1.15 -13.23 4.16
CA SER A 34 0.09 -12.98 3.40
C SER A 34 1.05 -14.19 3.39
N ARG A 35 0.96 -15.09 4.38
CA ARG A 35 1.93 -16.18 4.56
C ARG A 35 1.78 -17.35 3.57
N SER A 36 0.63 -17.55 2.91
CA SER A 36 0.49 -18.59 1.85
C SER A 36 1.05 -18.15 0.50
N ARG A 37 0.97 -16.85 0.18
CA ARG A 37 1.31 -16.33 -1.16
C ARG A 37 2.75 -16.59 -1.57
N SER A 38 3.70 -16.73 -0.63
CA SER A 38 5.09 -16.99 -1.00
C SER A 38 5.33 -18.40 -1.52
N GLN A 39 4.56 -19.38 -1.05
CA GLN A 39 4.64 -20.77 -1.51
C GLN A 39 3.94 -20.91 -2.86
N ASP A 40 2.71 -20.37 -2.96
CA ASP A 40 1.91 -20.35 -4.20
C ASP A 40 2.66 -19.69 -5.38
N ARG A 41 3.52 -18.70 -5.10
CA ARG A 41 4.37 -18.03 -6.11
C ARG A 41 5.48 -18.93 -6.65
N LYS A 42 6.11 -19.73 -5.80
CA LYS A 42 7.19 -20.62 -6.23
C LYS A 42 6.60 -21.73 -7.09
N ASP A 43 5.49 -22.29 -6.65
CA ASP A 43 4.78 -23.36 -7.34
C ASP A 43 4.26 -22.87 -8.71
N PHE A 44 3.77 -21.63 -8.81
CA PHE A 44 3.41 -21.01 -10.10
C PHE A 44 4.60 -20.89 -11.06
N LEU A 45 5.77 -20.43 -10.60
CA LEU A 45 6.95 -20.27 -11.46
C LEU A 45 7.49 -21.62 -11.93
N ASP A 46 7.41 -22.65 -11.08
CA ASP A 46 7.84 -24.00 -11.42
C ASP A 46 6.88 -24.63 -12.46
N LEU A 47 5.57 -24.41 -12.33
CA LEU A 47 4.57 -24.82 -13.34
C LEU A 47 4.73 -24.08 -14.67
N PHE A 48 4.91 -22.76 -14.63
CA PHE A 48 5.09 -21.94 -15.84
C PHE A 48 6.35 -22.33 -16.62
N ARG A 49 7.46 -22.66 -15.93
CA ARG A 49 8.69 -23.13 -16.59
C ARG A 49 8.52 -24.46 -17.32
N ALA A 50 7.55 -25.27 -16.92
CA ALA A 50 7.24 -26.54 -17.56
C ALA A 50 6.30 -26.38 -18.77
N GLY A 51 5.47 -25.34 -18.81
CA GLY A 51 4.47 -25.08 -19.85
C GLY A 51 4.93 -24.07 -20.92
N ASN A 52 5.59 -24.54 -21.98
CA ASN A 52 6.05 -23.66 -23.07
C ASN A 52 4.95 -23.27 -24.09
N ASP A 53 3.77 -23.92 -24.07
CA ASP A 53 2.69 -23.76 -25.07
C ASP A 53 1.39 -23.13 -24.53
N GLU A 54 1.45 -22.48 -23.36
CA GLU A 54 0.24 -21.95 -22.72
C GLU A 54 -0.23 -20.62 -23.35
N THR A 55 -1.55 -20.52 -23.57
CA THR A 55 -2.21 -19.39 -24.24
C THR A 55 -2.04 -18.10 -23.44
N ASP A 56 -1.96 -16.94 -24.12
CA ASP A 56 -1.80 -15.62 -23.47
C ASP A 56 -2.87 -15.31 -22.42
N LEU A 57 -4.09 -15.82 -22.62
CA LEU A 57 -5.18 -15.71 -21.66
C LEU A 57 -4.87 -16.44 -20.34
N TRP A 58 -4.31 -17.66 -20.44
CA TRP A 58 -3.99 -18.47 -19.26
C TRP A 58 -2.93 -17.77 -18.40
N ILE A 59 -1.88 -17.24 -19.03
CA ILE A 59 -0.79 -16.54 -18.36
C ILE A 59 -1.32 -15.32 -17.59
N THR A 60 -2.19 -14.54 -18.23
CA THR A 60 -2.79 -13.33 -17.66
C THR A 60 -3.67 -13.65 -16.45
N VAL A 61 -4.51 -14.69 -16.55
CA VAL A 61 -5.40 -15.12 -15.46
C VAL A 61 -4.59 -15.66 -14.27
N SER A 62 -3.58 -16.48 -14.54
CA SER A 62 -2.74 -17.06 -13.49
C SER A 62 -1.93 -15.99 -12.75
N VAL A 63 -1.34 -15.04 -13.48
CA VAL A 63 -0.63 -13.90 -12.85
C VAL A 63 -1.58 -13.03 -12.03
N ARG A 64 -2.79 -12.77 -12.52
CA ARG A 64 -3.80 -12.05 -11.74
C ARG A 64 -4.14 -12.78 -10.44
N HIS A 65 -4.27 -14.10 -10.46
CA HIS A 65 -4.61 -14.87 -9.26
C HIS A 65 -3.49 -14.84 -8.22
N VAL A 66 -2.23 -14.97 -8.66
CA VAL A 66 -1.06 -15.07 -7.76
C VAL A 66 -0.57 -13.69 -7.29
N PHE A 67 -0.53 -12.71 -8.19
CA PHE A 67 0.06 -11.39 -7.94
C PHE A 67 -0.99 -10.28 -7.76
N GLY A 68 -2.24 -10.52 -8.13
CA GLY A 68 -3.35 -9.59 -7.89
C GLY A 68 -3.54 -8.49 -8.93
N ALA A 69 -2.69 -8.42 -9.96
CA ALA A 69 -2.74 -7.39 -11.00
C ALA A 69 -3.00 -8.00 -12.39
N TYR A 70 -3.73 -7.26 -13.23
CA TYR A 70 -3.97 -7.64 -14.63
C TYR A 70 -2.84 -7.11 -15.51
N LEU A 71 -1.80 -7.92 -15.69
CA LEU A 71 -0.63 -7.59 -16.52
C LEU A 71 -0.81 -8.16 -17.95
N PRO A 72 -0.45 -7.41 -19.01
CA PRO A 72 -0.48 -7.93 -20.37
C PRO A 72 0.47 -9.13 -20.56
N ALA A 73 0.04 -10.12 -21.36
CA ALA A 73 0.82 -11.34 -21.59
C ALA A 73 2.21 -11.09 -22.17
N SER A 74 2.35 -10.13 -23.08
CA SER A 74 3.63 -9.70 -23.65
C SER A 74 4.61 -9.22 -22.56
N LEU A 75 4.11 -8.38 -21.64
CA LEU A 75 4.88 -7.89 -20.51
C LEU A 75 5.25 -9.01 -19.53
N ILE A 76 4.31 -9.92 -19.24
CA ILE A 76 4.60 -11.08 -18.39
C ILE A 76 5.73 -11.92 -18.98
N ARG A 77 5.67 -12.26 -20.27
CA ARG A 77 6.71 -13.03 -20.96
C ARG A 77 8.06 -12.31 -20.92
N GLN A 78 8.07 -10.99 -21.10
CA GLN A 78 9.29 -10.16 -20.98
C GLN A 78 9.88 -10.18 -19.57
N LEU A 79 9.05 -10.05 -18.52
CA LEU A 79 9.52 -10.09 -17.13
C LEU A 79 10.00 -11.50 -16.75
N MET A 80 9.40 -12.53 -17.33
CA MET A 80 9.73 -13.93 -17.10
C MET A 80 11.07 -14.35 -17.72
N SER A 81 11.50 -13.72 -18.82
CA SER A 81 12.81 -13.99 -19.45
C SER A 81 13.98 -13.34 -18.71
N GLY A 82 13.72 -12.49 -17.71
CA GLY A 82 14.73 -11.84 -16.89
C GLY A 82 15.38 -12.75 -15.84
N PRO A 83 16.44 -12.28 -15.17
CA PRO A 83 17.20 -13.08 -14.19
C PRO A 83 16.44 -13.39 -12.89
N GLN A 84 15.37 -12.64 -12.57
CA GLN A 84 14.58 -12.81 -11.34
C GLN A 84 13.07 -12.67 -11.61
N PRO A 85 12.46 -13.64 -12.31
CA PRO A 85 11.10 -13.53 -12.86
C PRO A 85 10.03 -13.28 -11.79
N GLY A 86 10.03 -14.07 -10.70
CA GLY A 86 9.07 -13.92 -9.62
C GLY A 86 9.14 -12.57 -8.90
N ARG A 87 10.36 -12.03 -8.75
CA ARG A 87 10.57 -10.72 -8.13
C ARG A 87 10.13 -9.60 -9.07
N ALA A 88 10.48 -9.71 -10.35
CA ALA A 88 10.09 -8.73 -11.38
C ALA A 88 8.57 -8.64 -11.50
N LEU A 89 7.88 -9.79 -11.60
CA LEU A 89 6.41 -9.83 -11.66
C LEU A 89 5.77 -9.26 -10.40
N LEU A 90 6.27 -9.61 -9.21
CA LEU A 90 5.72 -9.06 -7.95
C LEU A 90 5.90 -7.55 -7.86
N GLU A 91 7.12 -7.07 -8.11
CA GLU A 91 7.43 -5.65 -8.02
C GLU A 91 6.62 -4.85 -9.05
N VAL A 92 6.52 -5.31 -10.30
CA VAL A 92 5.73 -4.66 -11.35
C VAL A 92 4.23 -4.74 -11.08
N ALA A 93 3.71 -5.88 -10.61
CA ALA A 93 2.30 -6.01 -10.24
C ALA A 93 1.91 -5.01 -9.13
N ASN A 94 2.76 -4.84 -8.11
CA ASN A 94 2.53 -3.85 -7.05
C ASN A 94 2.59 -2.40 -7.56
N ALA A 95 3.35 -2.14 -8.63
CA ALA A 95 3.47 -0.82 -9.23
C ALA A 95 2.39 -0.54 -10.30
N TRP A 96 1.61 -1.55 -10.69
CA TRP A 96 0.70 -1.49 -11.84
C TRP A 96 -0.39 -0.44 -11.68
N ASP A 97 -0.82 -0.12 -10.46
CA ASP A 97 -1.82 0.94 -10.22
C ASP A 97 -1.37 2.34 -10.70
N PHE A 98 -0.06 2.53 -10.94
CA PHE A 98 0.51 3.80 -11.39
C PHE A 98 0.84 3.83 -12.90
N ILE A 99 0.80 2.69 -13.57
CA ILE A 99 1.30 2.48 -14.93
C ILE A 99 0.17 1.90 -15.78
N ASP A 100 0.18 2.16 -17.07
CA ASP A 100 -0.64 1.44 -18.05
C ASP A 100 0.23 1.08 -19.25
N MET A 101 -0.28 0.14 -20.04
CA MET A 101 0.25 -0.19 -21.36
C MET A 101 -0.80 0.18 -22.40
N ASP A 102 -0.36 0.77 -23.51
CA ASP A 102 -1.21 0.94 -24.68
C ASP A 102 -1.33 -0.39 -25.42
N ASP A 103 -2.56 -0.86 -25.64
CA ASP A 103 -2.84 -2.16 -26.27
C ASP A 103 -2.46 -2.19 -27.75
N GLU A 104 -2.45 -1.03 -28.44
CA GLU A 104 -2.14 -0.95 -29.87
C GLU A 104 -0.63 -0.83 -30.13
N THR A 105 0.07 -0.01 -29.33
CA THR A 105 1.50 0.27 -29.53
C THR A 105 2.40 -0.57 -28.64
N GLY A 106 1.86 -1.14 -27.56
CA GLY A 106 2.65 -1.82 -26.52
C GLY A 106 3.51 -0.85 -25.68
N GLU A 107 3.31 0.47 -25.82
CA GLU A 107 4.09 1.43 -25.05
C GLU A 107 3.58 1.54 -23.61
N LEU A 108 4.50 1.52 -22.66
CA LEU A 108 4.21 1.71 -21.25
C LEU A 108 4.19 3.20 -20.92
N PHE A 109 3.18 3.65 -20.19
CA PHE A 109 3.07 5.03 -19.76
C PHE A 109 2.56 5.15 -18.32
N TRP A 110 2.87 6.27 -17.68
CA TRP A 110 2.29 6.59 -16.37
C TRP A 110 0.82 6.97 -16.53
N ARG A 111 -0.06 6.26 -15.82
CA ARG A 111 -1.52 6.41 -15.92
C ARG A 111 -1.99 7.85 -15.70
N ARG A 112 -1.38 8.55 -14.73
CA ARG A 112 -1.66 9.96 -14.46
C ARG A 112 -0.68 10.88 -15.18
N LYS A 113 -1.19 11.90 -15.88
CA LYS A 113 -0.37 12.91 -16.58
C LYS A 113 0.68 13.58 -15.68
N ILE A 114 0.32 13.88 -14.42
CA ILE A 114 1.21 14.49 -13.43
C ILE A 114 2.43 13.60 -13.13
N LEU A 115 2.27 12.27 -13.21
CA LEU A 115 3.33 11.30 -12.91
C LEU A 115 4.27 11.06 -14.09
N ARG A 116 4.01 11.62 -15.29
CA ARG A 116 4.91 11.47 -16.44
C ARG A 116 6.26 12.15 -16.22
N SER A 117 6.29 13.26 -15.49
CA SER A 117 7.53 13.98 -15.20
C SER A 117 8.24 13.43 -13.97
N VAL A 118 9.52 13.09 -14.12
CA VAL A 118 10.39 12.63 -13.01
C VAL A 118 10.40 13.62 -11.86
N LYS A 119 10.54 14.92 -12.19
CA LYS A 119 10.58 15.99 -11.19
C LYS A 119 9.25 16.07 -10.44
N ALA A 120 8.13 15.98 -11.15
CA ALA A 120 6.80 16.01 -10.53
C ALA A 120 6.58 14.83 -9.58
N ARG A 121 7.03 13.62 -9.94
CA ARG A 121 6.97 12.44 -9.05
C ARG A 121 7.75 12.65 -7.77
N LEU A 122 9.00 13.11 -7.85
CA LEU A 122 9.84 13.34 -6.68
C LEU A 122 9.30 14.45 -5.78
N VAL A 123 8.77 15.52 -6.36
CA VAL A 123 8.09 16.59 -5.60
C VAL A 123 6.85 16.03 -4.92
N LEU A 124 6.02 15.25 -5.61
CA LEU A 124 4.81 14.66 -5.04
C LEU A 124 5.13 13.74 -3.86
N ILE A 125 6.15 12.89 -3.97
CA ILE A 125 6.62 12.02 -2.86
C ILE A 125 7.02 12.87 -1.65
N ARG A 126 7.76 13.97 -1.87
CA ARG A 126 8.16 14.88 -0.78
C ARG A 126 6.96 15.61 -0.16
N VAL A 127 6.04 16.09 -0.99
CA VAL A 127 4.82 16.76 -0.51
C VAL A 127 3.97 15.81 0.32
N LEU A 128 3.78 14.57 -0.12
CA LEU A 128 3.06 13.54 0.64
C LEU A 128 3.72 13.23 1.97
N ALA A 129 5.06 13.16 2.00
CA ALA A 129 5.80 12.99 3.25
C ALA A 129 5.61 14.18 4.21
N ILE A 130 5.65 15.42 3.71
CA ILE A 130 5.39 16.62 4.51
C ILE A 130 3.95 16.62 5.04
N VAL A 131 2.97 16.32 4.19
CA VAL A 131 1.55 16.22 4.57
C VAL A 131 1.36 15.16 5.65
N TYR A 132 2.00 13.99 5.51
CA TYR A 132 2.03 12.97 6.55
C TYR A 132 2.56 13.51 7.88
N PHE A 133 3.74 14.14 7.88
CA PHE A 133 4.34 14.65 9.12
C PHE A 133 3.46 15.72 9.80
N VAL A 134 2.90 16.65 9.02
CA VAL A 134 2.02 17.70 9.54
C VAL A 134 0.74 17.10 10.12
N LEU A 135 0.06 16.23 9.38
CA LEU A 135 -1.19 15.62 9.84
C LEU A 135 -0.99 14.65 11.00
N ALA A 136 0.09 13.88 11.00
CA ALA A 136 0.45 13.01 12.13
C ALA A 136 0.73 13.83 13.39
N SER A 137 1.44 14.96 13.25
CA SER A 137 1.72 15.87 14.37
C SER A 137 0.44 16.50 14.93
N ILE A 138 -0.47 16.94 14.05
CA ILE A 138 -1.80 17.45 14.46
C ILE A 138 -2.61 16.36 15.15
N SER A 139 -2.63 15.14 14.60
CA SER A 139 -3.32 14.00 15.18
C SER A 139 -2.79 13.67 16.58
N LEU A 140 -1.47 13.65 16.76
CA LEU A 140 -0.83 13.37 18.06
C LEU A 140 -1.09 14.49 19.06
N PHE A 141 -1.02 15.74 18.62
CA PHE A 141 -1.31 16.89 19.49
C PHE A 141 -2.77 16.91 19.95
N LEU A 142 -3.72 16.64 19.05
CA LEU A 142 -5.14 16.52 19.39
C LEU A 142 -5.39 15.34 20.34
N ALA A 143 -4.75 14.20 20.10
CA ALA A 143 -4.84 13.04 20.99
C ALA A 143 -4.30 13.38 22.39
N TYR A 144 -3.18 14.10 22.47
CA TYR A 144 -2.62 14.58 23.73
C TYR A 144 -3.62 15.48 24.48
N LEU A 145 -4.23 16.47 23.80
CA LEU A 145 -5.23 17.34 24.42
C LEU A 145 -6.48 16.59 24.90
N CYS A 146 -6.90 15.55 24.17
CA CYS A 146 -7.99 14.67 24.60
C CYS A 146 -7.65 13.92 25.91
N LEU A 147 -6.38 13.53 26.08
CA LEU A 147 -5.91 12.81 27.26
C LEU A 147 -5.66 13.73 28.46
N THR A 148 -5.18 14.95 28.26
CA THR A 148 -4.94 15.91 29.35
C THR A 148 -6.22 16.59 29.87
N GLY A 149 -7.39 16.17 29.37
CA GLY A 149 -8.67 16.66 29.87
C GLY A 149 -9.03 18.06 29.41
N SER A 150 -8.46 18.54 28.31
CA SER A 150 -8.83 19.85 27.73
C SER A 150 -10.22 19.84 27.07
N PHE A 151 -10.82 18.66 26.90
CA PHE A 151 -12.14 18.46 26.30
C PHE A 151 -12.99 17.55 27.18
N ASP A 152 -14.28 17.87 27.33
CA ASP A 152 -15.25 17.11 28.11
C ASP A 152 -16.56 16.85 27.33
N GLY A 153 -17.21 15.72 27.63
CA GLY A 153 -18.51 15.37 27.06
C GLY A 153 -18.50 15.27 25.53
N ARG A 154 -19.37 16.04 24.86
CA ARG A 154 -19.56 15.97 23.40
C ARG A 154 -18.34 16.45 22.59
N THR A 155 -17.53 17.36 23.14
CA THR A 155 -16.35 17.88 22.43
C THR A 155 -15.22 16.85 22.38
N LEU A 156 -15.12 15.97 23.38
CA LEU A 156 -14.16 14.86 23.41
C LEU A 156 -14.38 13.88 22.25
N TRP A 157 -15.63 13.52 21.97
CA TRP A 157 -15.98 12.63 20.84
C TRP A 157 -15.65 13.24 19.48
N ILE A 158 -15.93 14.53 19.32
CA ILE A 158 -15.59 15.28 18.09
C ILE A 158 -14.06 15.32 17.92
N ALA A 159 -13.32 15.61 18.99
CA ALA A 159 -11.87 15.65 18.95
C ALA A 159 -11.25 14.29 18.57
N TRP A 160 -11.76 13.18 19.13
CA TRP A 160 -11.34 11.83 18.71
C TRP A 160 -11.67 11.52 17.25
N ALA A 161 -12.80 11.98 16.72
CA ALA A 161 -13.12 11.82 15.30
C ALA A 161 -12.08 12.55 14.42
N TYR A 162 -11.66 13.76 14.80
CA TYR A 162 -10.59 14.47 14.11
C TYR A 162 -9.22 13.80 14.24
N VAL A 163 -8.90 13.20 15.39
CA VAL A 163 -7.69 12.39 15.58
C VAL A 163 -7.69 11.22 14.60
N LEU A 164 -8.78 10.46 14.53
CA LEU A 164 -8.88 9.30 13.63
C LEU A 164 -8.84 9.71 12.16
N LEU A 165 -9.51 10.80 11.79
CA LEU A 165 -9.54 11.29 10.41
C LEU A 165 -8.16 11.82 9.99
N SER A 166 -7.53 12.66 10.81
CA SER A 166 -6.19 13.19 10.51
C SER A 166 -5.12 12.10 10.50
N GLY A 167 -5.16 11.18 11.45
CA GLY A 167 -4.29 9.99 11.48
C GLY A 167 -4.51 9.08 10.28
N GLY A 168 -5.76 8.83 9.89
CA GLY A 168 -6.11 8.02 8.72
C GLY A 168 -5.63 8.65 7.41
N VAL A 169 -5.83 9.96 7.22
CA VAL A 169 -5.33 10.68 6.05
C VAL A 169 -3.80 10.71 6.03
N ALA A 170 -3.15 10.89 7.19
CA ALA A 170 -1.70 10.82 7.29
C ALA A 170 -1.17 9.45 6.84
N LEU A 171 -1.75 8.36 7.37
CA LEU A 171 -1.40 7.00 6.96
C LEU A 171 -1.63 6.76 5.48
N GLY A 172 -2.76 7.21 4.93
CA GLY A 172 -3.04 7.12 3.50
C GLY A 172 -2.02 7.87 2.65
N ALA A 173 -1.60 9.07 3.07
CA ALA A 173 -0.57 9.85 2.40
C ALA A 173 0.80 9.15 2.44
N LEU A 174 1.15 8.54 3.57
CA LEU A 174 2.38 7.75 3.71
C LEU A 174 2.35 6.51 2.80
N MET A 175 1.29 5.70 2.87
CA MET A 175 1.14 4.49 2.06
C MET A 175 1.18 4.81 0.56
N TYR A 176 0.45 5.83 0.12
CA TYR A 176 0.46 6.24 -1.28
C TYR A 176 1.84 6.79 -1.70
N GLY A 177 2.50 7.55 -0.83
CA GLY A 177 3.85 8.07 -1.07
C GLY A 177 4.92 6.98 -1.19
N ASP A 178 4.88 5.98 -0.31
CA ASP A 178 5.78 4.83 -0.34
C ASP A 178 5.52 3.94 -1.56
N ASN A 179 4.26 3.63 -1.86
CA ASN A 179 3.90 2.88 -3.06
C ASN A 179 4.36 3.60 -4.33
N LEU A 180 4.20 4.93 -4.41
CA LEU A 180 4.67 5.71 -5.55
C LEU A 180 6.20 5.74 -5.65
N ARG A 181 6.89 5.83 -4.51
CA ARG A 181 8.36 5.79 -4.43
C ARG A 181 8.90 4.46 -4.90
N ASP A 182 8.27 3.36 -4.50
CA ASP A 182 8.68 2.02 -4.92
C ASP A 182 8.32 1.76 -6.37
N ALA A 183 7.13 2.17 -6.82
CA ALA A 183 6.77 2.14 -8.24
C ALA A 183 7.81 2.88 -9.11
N HIS A 184 8.27 4.07 -8.68
CA HIS A 184 9.30 4.80 -9.41
C HIS A 184 10.63 4.02 -9.55
N LYS A 185 11.05 3.29 -8.52
CA LYS A 185 12.28 2.46 -8.58
C LYS A 185 12.07 1.22 -9.45
N VAL A 186 10.93 0.55 -9.27
CA VAL A 186 10.57 -0.71 -9.95
C VAL A 186 10.45 -0.48 -11.45
N VAL A 187 9.72 0.55 -11.86
CA VAL A 187 9.53 0.92 -13.26
C VAL A 187 10.87 1.15 -13.94
N ARG A 188 11.77 1.89 -13.29
CA ARG A 188 13.10 2.14 -13.85
C ARG A 188 13.95 0.88 -13.92
N ARG A 189 13.84 -0.01 -12.92
CA ARG A 189 14.65 -1.24 -12.83
C ARG A 189 14.24 -2.28 -13.85
N TRP A 190 12.95 -2.55 -13.98
CA TRP A 190 12.42 -3.67 -14.76
C TRP A 190 11.89 -3.27 -16.13
N LEU A 191 11.34 -2.05 -16.25
CA LEU A 191 10.66 -1.57 -17.46
C LEU A 191 11.50 -0.51 -18.21
N GLY A 192 12.60 -0.04 -17.62
CA GLY A 192 13.49 0.95 -18.24
C GLY A 192 12.89 2.34 -18.44
N MET A 193 11.66 2.60 -17.96
CA MET A 193 11.02 3.90 -18.13
C MET A 193 11.62 4.94 -17.17
N THR A 194 11.76 6.17 -17.64
CA THR A 194 12.44 7.25 -16.89
C THR A 194 11.52 8.22 -16.18
#